data_AF-A0AB38X8T9-F1
#
_entry.id   AF-A0AB38X8T9-F1
#
_cell.length_a   1.000
_cell.length_b   1.000
_cell.length_c   1.000
_cell.angle_alpha   90.00
_cell.angle_beta   90.00
_cell.angle_gamma   90.00
#
_symmetry.space_group_name_H-M   'P 1'
#
loop_
_entity.id
_entity.type
_entity.pdbx_description
1 polymer ?
#
loop_
_entity_poly.entity_id
_entity_poly.type
_entity_poly.pdbx_seq_one_letter_code
_entity_poly.pdbx_strand_id
1 'polypeptide(L)' 'MEFDSVREAMEFLISYNESPRENMKVDGHEPSFEDLQEANREALYSACDLLGMSDLYLHLDEQTA' A
#
# COMPACT_ATOMS: atom_id res chain seq x y z
N MET A 1 4.99 3.96 -3.96
CA MET A 1 4.45 5.19 -3.32
C MET A 1 5.28 5.49 -2.08
N GLU A 2 5.60 6.75 -1.79
CA GLU A 2 6.33 7.16 -0.58
C GLU A 2 5.54 8.24 0.16
N PHE A 3 5.47 8.15 1.49
CA PHE A 3 4.79 9.09 2.37
C PHE A 3 5.78 9.81 3.29
N ASP A 4 5.48 11.06 3.65
CA ASP A 4 6.35 11.86 4.53
C ASP A 4 6.11 11.55 6.02
N SER A 5 4.97 10.94 6.36
CA SER A 5 4.63 10.58 7.74
C SER A 5 3.71 9.38 7.84
N VAL A 6 3.76 8.69 8.99
CA VAL A 6 2.88 7.56 9.30
C VAL A 6 1.42 7.99 9.22
N ARG A 7 1.09 9.21 9.64
CA ARG A 7 -0.27 9.75 9.55
C ARG A 7 -0.76 9.80 8.11
N GLU A 8 0.07 10.28 7.18
CA GLU A 8 -0.28 10.39 5.77
C GLU A 8 -0.51 9.01 5.15
N ALA A 9 0.38 8.05 5.43
CA ALA A 9 0.24 6.67 4.97
C ALA A 9 -1.04 6.01 5.52
N MET A 10 -1.38 6.23 6.79
CA MET A 10 -2.60 5.70 7.40
C MET A 10 -3.87 6.37 6.87
N GLU A 11 -3.85 7.69 6.63
CA GLU A 11 -4.97 8.41 6.00
C GLU A 11 -5.23 7.89 4.59
N PHE A 12 -4.17 7.64 3.80
CA PHE A 12 -4.29 6.98 2.51
C PHE A 12 -4.88 5.57 2.66
N LEU A 13 -4.32 4.71 3.51
CA LEU A 13 -4.78 3.33 3.67
C LEU A 13 -6.25 3.24 4.10
N ILE A 14 -6.70 4.10 5.02
CA ILE A 14 -8.11 4.15 5.43
C ILE A 14 -8.98 4.57 4.25
N SER A 15 -8.64 5.69 3.59
CA SER A 15 -9.37 6.17 2.41
C SER A 15 -9.43 5.10 1.31
N TYR A 16 -8.32 4.40 1.10
CA TYR A 16 -8.15 3.38 0.09
C TYR A 16 -9.07 2.17 0.32
N ASN A 17 -9.18 1.70 1.56
CA ASN A 17 -10.00 0.52 1.89
C ASN A 17 -11.50 0.84 2.05
N GLU A 18 -11.85 2.09 2.39
CA GLU A 18 -13.25 2.53 2.50
C GLU A 18 -13.83 3.04 1.16
N SER A 19 -12.97 3.31 0.17
CA SER A 19 -13.41 3.80 -1.14
C SER A 19 -14.18 2.72 -1.91
N PRO A 20 -15.38 3.04 -2.45
CA PRO A 20 -16.06 2.15 -3.38
C PRO A 20 -15.17 1.85 -4.58
N ARG A 21 -15.07 0.57 -4.97
CA ARG A 21 -14.20 0.11 -6.07
C ARG A 21 -14.42 0.88 -7.38
N GLU A 22 -15.66 1.24 -7.66
CA GLU A 22 -16.09 2.03 -8.84
C GLU A 22 -15.48 3.45 -8.90
N ASN A 23 -15.01 3.98 -7.77
CA ASN A 23 -14.34 5.28 -7.69
C ASN A 23 -12.82 5.16 -7.76
N MET A 24 -12.27 3.95 -7.71
CA MET A 24 -10.83 3.72 -7.80
C MET A 24 -10.43 3.70 -9.28
N LYS A 25 -9.50 4.57 -9.66
CA LYS A 25 -8.88 4.56 -10.98
C LYS A 25 -7.37 4.55 -10.82
N VAL A 26 -6.72 3.64 -11.53
CA VAL A 26 -5.26 3.61 -11.66
C VAL A 26 -4.97 3.93 -13.12
N ASP A 27 -4.17 4.97 -13.36
CA ASP A 27 -3.79 5.44 -14.70
C ASP A 27 -4.95 5.66 -15.69
N GLY A 28 -6.11 6.11 -15.17
CA GLY A 28 -7.30 6.40 -15.97
C GLY A 28 -8.13 5.19 -16.37
N HIS A 29 -7.73 3.98 -15.94
CA HIS A 29 -8.44 2.73 -16.19
C HIS A 29 -9.03 2.15 -14.91
N GLU A 30 -9.95 1.20 -15.07
CA GLU A 30 -10.47 0.41 -13.95
C GLU A 30 -9.35 -0.52 -13.46
N PRO A 31 -8.97 -0.43 -12.18
CA PRO A 31 -7.83 -1.18 -11.66
C PRO A 31 -8.15 -2.68 -11.59
N SER A 32 -7.16 -3.49 -11.97
CA SER A 32 -7.16 -4.92 -11.70
C SER A 32 -7.06 -5.16 -10.19
N PHE A 33 -7.36 -6.39 -9.76
CA PHE A 33 -7.16 -6.74 -8.36
C PHE A 33 -5.68 -6.64 -7.94
N GLU A 34 -4.76 -6.91 -8.86
CA GLU A 34 -3.32 -6.83 -8.64
C GLU A 34 -2.86 -5.38 -8.43
N ASP A 35 -3.36 -4.44 -9.25
CA ASP A 35 -3.11 -3.00 -9.06
C ASP A 35 -3.59 -2.53 -7.69
N LEU A 36 -4.72 -3.08 -7.24
CA LEU A 36 -5.28 -2.71 -5.94
C LEU A 36 -4.41 -3.23 -4.79
N GLN A 37 -3.97 -4.48 -4.89
CA GLN A 37 -3.06 -5.07 -3.92
C GLN A 37 -1.72 -4.35 -3.89
N GLU A 38 -1.21 -3.93 -5.05
CA GLU A 38 0.04 -3.19 -5.16
C GLU A 38 -0.02 -1.84 -4.47
N ALA A 39 -1.02 -1.00 -4.77
CA ALA A 39 -1.16 0.30 -4.12
C ALA A 39 -1.31 0.20 -2.60
N ASN A 40 -2.07 -0.78 -2.12
CA ASN A 40 -2.21 -1.04 -0.68
C ASN A 40 -0.89 -1.49 -0.06
N ARG A 41 -0.18 -2.43 -0.71
CA ARG A 41 1.12 -2.94 -0.27
C ARG A 41 2.18 -1.85 -0.20
N GLU A 42 2.29 -1.01 -1.22
CA GLU A 42 3.26 0.09 -1.24
C GLU A 42 3.03 1.04 -0.05
N ALA A 43 1.77 1.38 0.24
CA ALA A 43 1.45 2.25 1.37
C ALA A 43 1.73 1.60 2.72
N LEU A 44 1.46 0.29 2.86
CA LEU A 44 1.82 -0.48 4.04
C LEU A 44 3.34 -0.53 4.25
N TYR A 45 4.13 -0.75 3.20
CA TYR A 45 5.60 -0.82 3.29
C TYR A 45 6.18 0.54 3.65
N SER A 46 5.70 1.61 3.02
CA SER A 46 6.12 2.97 3.38
C SER A 46 5.79 3.32 4.85
N ALA A 47 4.63 2.90 5.35
CA ALA A 47 4.30 3.04 6.78
C ALA A 47 5.25 2.22 7.68
N CYS A 48 5.60 1.00 7.27
CA CYS A 48 6.57 0.17 8.00
C CYS A 48 7.94 0.85 8.05
N ASP A 49 8.41 1.43 6.95
CA ASP A 49 9.70 2.14 6.90
C ASP A 49 9.75 3.32 7.84
N LEU A 50 8.70 4.15 7.86
CA LEU A 50 8.60 5.30 8.76
C LEU A 50 8.55 4.90 10.24
N LEU A 51 8.12 3.68 10.54
CA LEU A 51 8.09 3.11 11.89
C LEU A 51 9.35 2.30 12.22
N GLY A 52 10.28 2.13 11.28
CA GLY A 52 11.47 1.29 11.45
C GLY A 52 11.15 -0.21 11.52
N MET A 53 10.07 -0.66 10.87
CA MET A 53 9.57 -2.04 10.83
C MET A 53 9.75 -2.69 9.45
N SER A 54 10.79 -2.30 8.71
CA SER A 54 11.04 -2.82 7.35
C SER A 54 11.30 -4.34 7.34
N ASP A 55 11.69 -4.91 8.48
CA ASP A 55 11.86 -6.36 8.67
C ASP A 55 10.59 -7.17 8.35
N LEU A 56 9.41 -6.58 8.53
CA LEU A 56 8.12 -7.24 8.28
C LEU A 56 7.93 -7.67 6.83
N TYR A 57 8.57 -7.00 5.88
CA TYR A 57 8.39 -7.27 4.46
C TYR A 57 9.68 -7.59 3.71
N LEU A 58 10.85 -7.15 4.20
CA LEU A 58 12.14 -7.44 3.56
C LEU A 58 12.49 -8.94 3.53
N HIS A 59 11.91 -9.74 4.43
CA HIS A 59 12.14 -11.19 4.51
C HIS A 59 11.01 -12.03 3.86
N LEU A 60 10.01 -11.41 3.24
CA LEU A 60 8.92 -12.15 2.58
C LEU A 60 9.41 -12.95 1.36
N ASP A 61 10.45 -12.46 0.67
CA ASP A 61 11.06 -13.15 -0.47
C ASP A 61 11.91 -14.36 -0.06
N GLU A 62 12.36 -14.43 1.19
CA GLU A 62 13.18 -15.54 1.71
C GLU A 62 12.33 -16.76 2.10
N GLN A 63 11.02 -16.60 2.28
CA GLN A 63 10.12 -17.68 2.69
C GLN A 63 9.39 -18.38 1.53
N THR A 64 9.56 -17.88 0.29
CA THR A 64 8.90 -18.45 -0.91
C THR A 64 9.87 -19.18 -1.86
N ALA A 65 11.13 -19.36 -1.47
CA ALA A 65 12.18 -20.07 -2.22
C ALA A 65 12.36 -21.55 -1.80
#